data_AF-A0A4R1HFV7-F1
#
_entry.id   AF-A0A4R1HFV7-F1
#
_cell.length_a   1.000
_cell.length_b   1.000
_cell.length_c   1.000
_cell.angle_alpha   90.00
_cell.angle_beta   90.00
_cell.angle_gamma   90.00
#
_symmetry.space_group_name_H-M   'P 1'
#
loop_
_entity.id
_entity.type
_entity.pdbx_description
1 polymer ?
#
loop_
_entity_poly.entity_id
_entity_poly.type
_entity_poly.pdbx_seq_one_letter_code
_entity_poly.pdbx_strand_id
1 'polypeptide(L)'
;MGDLGIDGWARSSTSLGDLAGLPATPARDSGEALSAGWNLDEIVAALRQSRDVTHNIRHRGRLRPPPSREAITEALKGLAAALFPAHYGQSGLTSETIDYFVGATLNTALTTLAEQVKCE
;
A
#
# COMPACT_ATOMS: atom_id res chain seq x y z
N MET A 1 -4.51 25.82 -76.69
CA MET A 1 -4.73 27.27 -76.56
C MET A 1 -4.39 27.62 -75.12
N GLY A 2 -3.19 28.20 -74.89
CA GLY A 2 -2.64 28.65 -73.59
C GLY A 2 -2.35 27.52 -72.60
N ASP A 3 -1.13 27.10 -72.29
CA ASP A 3 0.11 27.82 -71.96
C ASP A 3 0.01 28.76 -70.74
N LEU A 4 1.09 28.74 -69.93
CA LEU A 4 1.42 29.55 -68.75
C LEU A 4 0.87 29.02 -67.42
N GLY A 5 1.65 28.84 -66.35
CA GLY A 5 3.03 29.23 -66.10
C GLY A 5 3.60 28.40 -64.96
N ILE A 6 4.66 27.68 -65.29
CA ILE A 6 5.65 27.11 -64.38
C ILE A 6 6.56 28.25 -63.94
N ASP A 7 6.15 28.97 -62.90
CA ASP A 7 7.04 29.89 -62.19
C ASP A 7 7.65 29.07 -61.04
N GLY A 8 8.92 28.69 -61.08
CA GLY A 8 10.02 29.59 -61.31
C GLY A 8 10.48 30.12 -59.95
N TRP A 9 11.07 29.27 -59.10
CA TRP A 9 11.92 29.76 -58.04
C TRP A 9 13.30 29.10 -58.06
N ALA A 10 14.23 29.92 -58.55
CA ALA A 10 15.65 30.04 -58.32
C ALA A 10 16.42 28.87 -57.70
N ARG A 11 17.47 28.53 -58.46
CA ARG A 11 18.80 28.23 -57.91
C ARG A 11 19.16 29.20 -56.78
N SER A 12 19.37 28.65 -55.60
CA SER A 12 20.26 29.23 -54.60
C SER A 12 21.24 28.15 -54.15
N SER A 13 22.44 28.23 -54.73
CA SER A 13 23.66 27.71 -54.15
C SER A 13 23.84 28.37 -52.78
N THR A 14 23.88 27.59 -51.69
CA THR A 14 24.38 28.08 -50.41
C THR A 14 25.12 26.95 -49.70
N SER A 15 26.44 27.06 -49.85
CA SER A 15 27.49 26.80 -48.87
C SER A 15 27.38 25.54 -48.01
N LEU A 16 28.21 24.56 -48.38
CA LEU A 16 28.73 23.53 -47.50
C LEU A 16 29.73 24.18 -46.52
N GLY A 17 29.22 24.85 -45.49
CA GLY A 17 30.07 25.53 -44.51
C GLY A 17 29.22 26.37 -43.57
N ASP A 18 28.62 25.72 -42.57
CA ASP A 18 28.41 26.28 -41.23
C ASP A 18 28.01 25.14 -40.29
N LEU A 19 29.03 24.29 -40.04
CA LEU A 19 29.07 23.31 -38.98
C LEU A 19 29.53 24.00 -37.68
N ALA A 20 28.66 24.76 -37.01
CA ALA A 20 28.88 25.16 -35.62
C ALA A 20 27.61 25.74 -35.00
N GLY A 21 26.97 25.01 -34.09
CA GLY A 21 26.07 25.62 -33.10
C GLY A 21 24.61 25.16 -33.08
N LEU A 22 24.30 23.90 -33.39
CA LEU A 22 23.05 23.33 -32.91
C LEU A 22 23.21 23.00 -31.40
N PRO A 23 22.25 23.37 -30.53
CA PRO A 23 22.24 22.85 -29.17
C PRO A 23 22.18 21.33 -29.29
N ALA A 24 23.11 20.66 -28.63
CA ALA A 24 23.02 19.22 -28.43
C ALA A 24 21.62 18.95 -27.87
N THR A 25 20.75 18.38 -28.71
CA THR A 25 19.60 17.65 -28.21
C THR A 25 20.18 16.70 -27.16
N PRO A 26 19.82 16.82 -25.88
CA PRO A 26 20.28 15.84 -24.92
C PRO A 26 19.82 14.51 -25.50
N ALA A 27 20.80 13.68 -25.84
CA ALA A 27 20.59 12.30 -26.17
C ALA A 27 19.59 11.80 -25.13
N ARG A 28 18.41 11.37 -25.60
CA ARG A 28 17.50 10.60 -24.77
C ARG A 28 18.36 9.46 -24.28
N ASP A 29 18.74 9.57 -23.01
CA ASP A 29 19.60 8.62 -22.34
C ASP A 29 18.91 7.28 -22.53
N SER A 30 19.47 6.53 -23.48
CA SER A 30 19.10 5.14 -23.76
C SER A 30 19.84 4.33 -22.69
N GLY A 31 19.36 4.60 -21.49
CA GLY A 31 19.83 4.19 -20.18
C GLY A 31 18.62 4.27 -19.24
N GLU A 32 17.40 4.12 -19.77
CA GLU A 32 16.21 3.73 -19.01
C GLU A 32 16.42 2.28 -18.57
N ALA A 33 17.39 2.12 -17.68
CA ALA A 33 17.61 0.92 -16.93
C ALA A 33 16.26 0.53 -16.36
N LEU A 34 15.90 -0.71 -16.61
CA LEU A 34 14.71 -1.41 -16.14
C LEU A 34 14.71 -1.57 -14.60
N SER A 35 15.04 -0.52 -13.85
CA SER A 35 14.44 -0.28 -12.56
C SER A 35 13.10 0.36 -12.86
N ALA A 36 12.05 -0.45 -12.99
CA ALA A 36 10.71 0.00 -12.69
C ALA A 36 10.76 0.50 -11.23
N GLY A 37 11.17 1.75 -11.04
CA GLY A 37 11.14 2.43 -9.77
C GLY A 37 9.69 2.85 -9.63
N TRP A 38 8.97 2.25 -8.68
CA TRP A 38 7.52 2.40 -8.52
C TRP A 38 7.10 3.84 -8.14
N ASN A 39 7.98 4.82 -8.30
CA ASN A 39 7.80 6.22 -7.93
C ASN A 39 7.14 6.35 -6.55
N LEU A 40 7.75 5.67 -5.57
CA LEU A 40 7.17 5.48 -4.25
C LEU A 40 6.92 6.81 -3.54
N ASP A 41 7.74 7.82 -3.79
CA ASP A 41 7.60 9.15 -3.20
C ASP A 41 6.30 9.83 -3.64
N GLU A 42 5.94 9.75 -4.93
CA GLU A 42 4.67 10.27 -5.44
C GLU A 42 3.47 9.49 -4.89
N ILE A 43 3.57 8.16 -4.84
CA ILE A 43 2.52 7.29 -4.27
C ILE A 43 2.30 7.62 -2.78
N VAL A 44 3.37 7.76 -2.00
CA VAL A 44 3.28 8.10 -0.57
C VAL A 44 2.70 9.50 -0.38
N ALA A 45 3.05 10.48 -1.23
CA ALA A 45 2.47 11.81 -1.20
C ALA A 45 0.95 11.78 -1.50
N ALA A 46 0.53 11.04 -2.52
CA ALA A 46 -0.88 10.87 -2.86
C ALA A 46 -1.67 10.13 -1.76
N LEU A 47 -1.09 9.09 -1.16
CA LEU A 47 -1.70 8.38 -0.03
C LEU A 47 -1.82 9.26 1.22
N ARG A 48 -0.83 10.12 1.51
CA ARG A 48 -0.91 11.12 2.58
C ARG A 48 -2.03 12.10 2.34
N GLN A 49 -2.16 12.63 1.12
CA GLN A 49 -3.24 13.54 0.75
C GLN A 49 -4.60 12.86 0.89
N SER A 50 -4.73 11.61 0.44
CA SER A 50 -5.95 10.81 0.63
C SER A 50 -6.33 10.66 2.12
N ARG A 51 -5.36 10.35 3.00
CA ARG A 51 -5.61 10.17 4.45
C ARG A 51 -5.99 11.46 5.17
N ASP A 52 -5.31 12.57 4.87
CA ASP A 52 -5.42 13.78 5.67
C ASP A 52 -6.47 14.77 5.14
N VAL A 53 -6.75 14.73 3.83
CA VAL A 53 -7.62 15.71 3.14
C VAL A 53 -8.92 15.06 2.64
N THR A 54 -8.83 13.93 1.93
CA THR A 54 -9.98 13.38 1.17
C THR A 54 -10.83 12.41 2.00
N HIS A 55 -10.21 11.51 2.74
CA HIS A 55 -10.86 10.48 3.54
C HIS A 55 -10.54 10.71 5.03
N ASN A 56 -10.88 11.88 5.54
CA ASN A 56 -10.63 12.25 6.92
C ASN A 56 -11.44 11.36 7.89
N ILE A 57 -10.85 10.22 8.29
CA ILE A 57 -11.42 9.28 9.27
C ILE A 57 -11.24 9.80 10.72
N ARG A 58 -10.78 11.05 10.91
CA ARG A 58 -10.66 11.66 12.24
C ARG A 58 -12.03 12.15 12.68
N HIS A 59 -12.91 11.23 13.07
CA HIS A 59 -14.16 11.59 13.72
C HIS A 59 -13.86 12.31 15.05
N ARG A 60 -14.03 13.64 15.07
CA ARG A 60 -14.06 14.48 16.29
C ARG A 60 -12.79 14.51 17.16
N GLY A 61 -11.61 14.35 16.57
CA GLY A 61 -10.33 14.61 17.27
C GLY A 61 -9.95 13.61 18.37
N ARG A 62 -10.76 12.57 18.59
CA ARG A 62 -10.45 11.47 19.50
C ARG A 62 -10.20 10.23 18.65
N LEU A 63 -8.94 9.97 18.31
CA LEU A 63 -8.56 8.70 17.71
C LEU A 63 -8.80 7.61 18.76
N ARG A 64 -9.98 6.98 18.72
CA ARG A 64 -10.14 5.65 19.29
C ARG A 64 -9.32 4.74 18.38
N PRO A 65 -8.31 4.03 18.90
CA PRO A 65 -7.57 3.08 18.08
C PRO A 65 -8.57 2.04 17.57
N PRO A 66 -8.48 1.64 16.28
CA PRO A 66 -9.30 0.54 15.78
C PRO A 66 -9.03 -0.71 16.63
N PRO A 67 -9.99 -1.65 16.69
CA PRO A 67 -9.75 -2.91 17.38
C PRO A 67 -8.51 -3.60 16.82
N SER A 68 -7.67 -4.14 17.70
CA SER A 68 -6.46 -4.87 17.31
C SER A 68 -6.86 -6.22 16.74
N ARG A 69 -6.54 -6.43 15.47
CA ARG A 69 -6.76 -7.71 14.79
C ARG A 69 -5.97 -8.84 15.47
N GLU A 70 -4.77 -8.54 15.94
CA GLU A 70 -3.93 -9.48 16.68
C GLU A 70 -4.61 -9.90 17.99
N ALA A 71 -5.14 -8.94 18.77
CA ALA A 71 -5.87 -9.23 20.00
C ALA A 71 -7.15 -10.06 19.77
N ILE A 72 -7.91 -9.76 18.71
CA ILE A 72 -9.07 -10.58 18.31
C ILE A 72 -8.64 -12.00 17.96
N THR A 73 -7.54 -12.14 17.21
CA THR A 73 -7.01 -13.46 16.81
C THR A 73 -6.61 -14.28 18.04
N GLU A 74 -5.95 -13.67 19.03
CA GLU A 74 -5.59 -14.34 20.28
C GLU A 74 -6.81 -14.73 21.10
N ALA A 75 -7.83 -13.87 21.19
CA ALA A 75 -9.09 -14.21 21.86
C ALA A 75 -9.77 -15.42 21.19
N LEU A 76 -9.81 -15.48 19.86
CA LEU A 76 -10.37 -16.61 19.13
C LEU A 76 -9.58 -17.90 19.35
N LYS A 77 -8.25 -17.83 19.41
CA LYS A 77 -7.41 -18.99 19.77
C LYS A 77 -7.72 -19.49 21.18
N GLY A 78 -7.85 -18.57 22.15
CA GLY A 78 -8.23 -18.91 23.52
C GLY A 78 -9.61 -19.57 23.59
N LEU A 79 -10.60 -19.04 22.86
CA LEU A 79 -11.93 -19.65 22.76
C LEU A 79 -11.85 -21.07 22.18
N ALA A 80 -11.12 -21.27 21.08
CA ALA A 80 -10.95 -22.59 20.49
C ALA A 80 -10.26 -23.56 21.47
N ALA A 81 -9.25 -23.10 22.21
CA ALA A 81 -8.56 -23.88 23.23
C ALA A 81 -9.45 -24.27 24.42
N ALA A 82 -10.32 -23.38 24.87
CA ALA A 82 -11.27 -23.68 25.95
C ALA A 82 -12.40 -24.61 25.50
N LEU A 83 -12.91 -24.45 24.27
CA LEU A 83 -13.99 -25.27 23.71
C LEU A 83 -13.53 -26.67 23.29
N PHE A 84 -12.27 -26.79 22.84
CA PHE A 84 -11.68 -28.05 22.42
C PHE A 84 -10.31 -28.27 23.08
N PRO A 85 -10.24 -28.49 24.41
CA PRO A 85 -8.97 -28.56 25.14
C PRO A 85 -8.06 -29.71 24.67
N ALA A 86 -8.66 -30.81 24.21
CA ALA A 86 -7.91 -31.94 23.67
C ALA A 86 -7.22 -31.66 22.32
N HIS A 87 -7.66 -30.64 21.58
CA HIS A 87 -7.15 -30.31 20.24
C HIS A 87 -6.29 -29.05 20.23
N TYR A 88 -6.70 -28.01 20.95
CA TYR A 88 -6.07 -26.70 20.92
C TYR A 88 -5.60 -26.23 22.31
N GLY A 89 -5.75 -27.06 23.34
CA GLY A 89 -5.28 -26.78 24.70
C GLY A 89 -3.81 -27.11 24.91
N GLN A 90 -3.35 -26.97 26.15
CA GLN A 90 -1.98 -27.32 26.54
C GLN A 90 -1.75 -28.84 26.51
N SER A 91 -0.54 -29.25 26.13
CA SER A 91 -0.13 -30.65 26.21
C SER A 91 -0.05 -31.10 27.68
N GLY A 92 -0.67 -32.24 27.99
CA GLY A 92 -0.63 -32.83 29.33
C GLY A 92 -1.77 -32.41 30.27
N LEU A 93 -2.86 -31.83 29.75
CA LEU A 93 -4.08 -31.63 30.54
C LEU A 93 -4.63 -32.98 31.02
N THR A 94 -4.82 -33.09 32.33
CA THR A 94 -5.44 -34.25 32.99
C THR A 94 -6.91 -33.97 33.29
N SER A 95 -7.68 -34.99 33.64
CA SER A 95 -9.09 -34.84 34.06
C SER A 95 -9.26 -33.87 35.23
N GLU A 96 -8.26 -33.76 36.10
CA GLU A 96 -8.30 -32.90 37.29
C GLU A 96 -7.94 -31.45 36.98
N THR A 97 -7.19 -31.20 35.90
CA THR A 97 -6.64 -29.88 35.56
C THR A 97 -7.36 -29.21 34.39
N ILE A 98 -8.13 -29.98 33.62
CA ILE A 98 -8.85 -29.49 32.43
C ILE A 98 -9.85 -28.38 32.78
N ASP A 99 -10.63 -28.53 33.85
CA ASP A 99 -11.65 -27.54 34.22
C ASP A 99 -11.02 -26.20 34.60
N TYR A 100 -9.89 -26.24 35.31
CA TYR A 100 -9.13 -25.04 35.65
C TYR A 100 -8.57 -24.35 34.41
N PHE A 101 -7.99 -25.13 33.49
CA PHE A 101 -7.50 -24.62 32.22
C PHE A 101 -8.62 -23.98 31.38
N VAL A 102 -9.77 -24.65 31.28
CA VAL A 102 -10.94 -24.15 30.54
C VAL A 102 -11.42 -22.85 31.14
N GLY A 103 -11.62 -22.79 32.45
CA GLY A 103 -12.08 -21.59 33.16
C GLY A 103 -11.14 -20.41 32.98
N ALA A 104 -9.83 -20.60 33.19
CA ALA A 104 -8.84 -19.55 33.08
C ALA A 104 -8.69 -19.03 31.63
N THR A 105 -8.63 -19.95 30.68
CA THR A 105 -8.49 -19.64 29.25
C THR A 105 -9.72 -18.91 28.72
N LEU A 106 -10.92 -19.38 29.07
CA LEU A 106 -12.17 -18.77 28.64
C LEU A 106 -12.33 -17.35 29.22
N ASN A 107 -12.05 -17.17 30.51
CA ASN A 107 -12.10 -15.85 31.15
C ASN A 107 -11.17 -14.85 30.46
N THR A 108 -9.94 -15.27 30.17
CA THR A 108 -8.94 -14.44 29.47
C THR A 108 -9.43 -14.07 28.07
N ALA A 109 -9.87 -15.07 27.29
CA ALA A 109 -10.31 -14.86 25.92
C ALA A 109 -11.53 -13.92 25.81
N LEU A 110 -12.53 -14.11 26.68
CA LEU A 110 -13.72 -13.25 26.72
C LEU A 110 -13.39 -11.83 27.17
N THR A 111 -12.48 -11.67 28.15
CA THR A 111 -12.04 -10.34 28.61
C THR A 111 -11.34 -9.59 27.48
N THR A 112 -10.39 -10.23 26.79
CA THR A 112 -9.68 -9.65 25.65
C THR A 112 -10.66 -9.28 24.53
N LEU A 113 -11.61 -10.15 24.20
CA LEU A 113 -12.61 -9.87 23.16
C LEU A 113 -13.50 -8.68 23.55
N ALA A 114 -13.96 -8.62 24.80
CA ALA A 114 -14.79 -7.53 25.29
C ALA A 114 -14.07 -6.18 25.27
N GLU A 115 -12.76 -6.15 25.48
CA GLU A 115 -11.95 -4.95 25.31
C GLU A 115 -11.91 -4.49 23.84
N GLN A 116 -11.79 -5.42 22.88
CA GLN A 116 -11.78 -5.06 21.47
C GLN A 116 -13.15 -4.57 20.97
N VAL A 117 -14.25 -5.15 21.44
CA VAL A 117 -15.62 -4.68 21.11
C VAL A 117 -15.86 -3.25 21.62
N LYS A 118 -15.26 -2.86 22.74
CA LYS A 118 -15.34 -1.46 23.23
C LYS A 118 -14.55 -0.48 22.36
N CYS A 119 -13.64 -0.96 21.50
CA CYS A 119 -12.85 -0.15 20.58
C CYS A 119 -13.53 0.05 19.21
N GLU A 120 -14.65 -0.63 18.95
CA GLU A 120 -15.61 -0.31 17.87
C GLU A 120 -16.38 0.98 18.20
#